data_AF-A0A117PWK6-F1
#
_entry.id   AF-A0A117PWK6-F1
#
_cell.length_a   1.000
_cell.length_b   1.000
_cell.length_c   1.000
_cell.angle_alpha   90.00
_cell.angle_beta   90.00
_cell.angle_gamma   90.00
#
_symmetry.space_group_name_H-M   'P 1'
#
loop_
_entity.id
_entity.type
_entity.pdbx_description
1 polymer ?
#
loop_
_entity_poly.entity_id
_entity_poly.type
_entity_poly.pdbx_seq_one_letter_code
_entity_poly.pdbx_strand_id
1 'polypeptide(L)'
;MIPLRPRPARPGAPEPAPREPLWRDLVGEVLRRERLAQERTLRDVADAARISLPYLSEIERGRKEASSEVLAAAAHALGLGLGDLLSLTGSELTRQTAAVRRTAAAPQHRGPYNGLCLAA
;
A
#
# COMPACT_ATOMS: atom_id res chain seq x y z
N MET A 1 28.10 -15.49 6.80
CA MET A 1 27.02 -14.50 6.61
C MET A 1 26.79 -13.78 7.95
N ILE A 2 27.34 -12.58 8.11
CA ILE A 2 27.16 -11.78 9.34
C ILE A 2 25.85 -11.01 9.20
N PRO A 3 24.83 -11.21 10.05
CA PRO A 3 23.63 -10.39 10.00
C PRO A 3 23.97 -8.99 10.54
N LEU A 4 23.81 -7.97 9.69
CA LEU A 4 23.89 -6.58 10.13
C LEU A 4 22.72 -6.30 11.07
N ARG A 5 23.00 -6.07 12.35
CA ARG A 5 22.00 -5.60 13.30
C ARG A 5 21.51 -4.21 12.86
N PRO A 6 20.19 -3.96 12.80
CA PRO A 6 19.67 -2.62 12.53
C PRO A 6 20.22 -1.64 13.57
N ARG A 7 20.86 -0.56 13.10
CA ARG A 7 21.34 0.51 13.97
C ARG A 7 20.12 1.17 14.63
N PRO A 8 20.08 1.31 15.97
CA PRO A 8 18.94 1.93 16.62
C PRO A 8 18.73 3.35 16.10
N ALA A 9 17.48 3.66 15.75
CA ALA A 9 17.11 4.96 15.22
C ALA A 9 17.43 6.06 16.25
N ARG A 10 17.97 7.19 15.78
CA ARG A 10 18.27 8.35 16.63
C ARG A 10 16.95 8.87 17.23
N PRO A 11 16.83 9.02 18.56
CA PRO A 11 15.68 9.68 19.16
C PRO A 11 15.57 11.10 18.60
N GLY A 12 14.42 11.44 18.00
CA GLY A 12 14.18 12.74 17.38
C GLY A 12 14.56 12.87 15.91
N ALA A 13 14.95 11.77 15.23
CA ALA A 13 14.95 11.79 13.76
C ALA A 13 13.50 11.97 13.27
N PRO A 14 13.22 12.90 12.34
CA PRO A 14 11.89 13.00 11.75
C PRO A 14 11.51 11.63 11.21
N GLU A 15 10.34 11.14 11.65
CA GLU A 15 9.77 9.90 11.13
C GLU A 15 9.80 9.98 9.61
N PRO A 16 10.32 8.96 8.90
CA PRO A 16 10.46 9.02 7.45
C PRO A 16 9.12 9.44 6.87
N ALA A 17 9.13 10.53 6.09
CA ALA A 17 7.93 11.06 5.45
C ALA A 17 7.17 9.91 4.79
N PRO A 18 5.82 9.88 4.89
CA PRO A 18 5.05 8.76 4.36
C PRO A 18 5.41 8.59 2.89
N ARG A 19 6.00 7.43 2.56
CA ARG A 19 6.37 7.12 1.17
C ARG A 19 5.09 6.92 0.38
N GLU A 20 5.07 7.40 -0.85
CA GLU A 20 3.96 7.16 -1.75
C GLU A 20 3.72 5.64 -1.87
N PRO A 21 2.47 5.16 -1.76
CA PRO A 21 2.18 3.73 -1.77
C PRO A 21 2.58 3.12 -3.10
N LEU A 22 3.08 1.88 -3.08
CA LEU A 22 3.44 1.18 -4.30
C LEU A 22 2.18 0.69 -5.00
N TRP A 23 2.18 0.78 -6.32
CA TRP A 23 1.08 0.33 -7.17
C TRP A 23 0.69 -1.14 -6.89
N ARG A 24 1.68 -2.04 -6.77
CA ARG A 24 1.44 -3.46 -6.47
C ARG A 24 0.73 -3.71 -5.14
N ASP A 25 0.95 -2.86 -4.15
CA ASP A 25 0.33 -3.00 -2.83
C ASP A 25 -1.16 -2.63 -2.95
N LEU A 26 -1.45 -1.52 -3.64
CA LEU A 26 -2.81 -1.05 -3.87
C LEU A 26 -3.63 -2.02 -4.72
N VAL A 27 -3.07 -2.51 -5.83
CA VAL A 27 -3.74 -3.51 -6.67
C VAL A 27 -4.01 -4.79 -5.88
N GLY A 28 -3.02 -5.26 -5.12
CA GLY A 28 -3.16 -6.44 -4.27
C GLY A 28 -4.26 -6.28 -3.23
N GLU A 29 -4.34 -5.12 -2.58
CA GLU A 29 -5.38 -4.78 -1.62
C GLU A 29 -6.77 -4.74 -2.25
N VAL A 30 -6.91 -4.11 -3.42
CA VAL A 30 -8.18 -4.08 -4.17
C VAL A 30 -8.61 -5.50 -4.51
N LEU A 31 -7.76 -6.31 -5.14
CA LEU A 31 -8.08 -7.71 -5.49
C LEU A 31 -8.53 -8.51 -4.25
N ARG A 32 -7.81 -8.37 -3.13
CA ARG A 32 -8.16 -9.02 -1.87
C ARG A 32 -9.51 -8.56 -1.35
N ARG A 33 -9.79 -7.26 -1.37
CA ARG A 33 -11.06 -6.68 -0.89
C ARG A 33 -12.23 -7.20 -1.73
N GLU A 34 -12.12 -7.15 -3.05
CA GLU A 34 -13.17 -7.64 -3.95
C GLU A 34 -13.41 -9.14 -3.78
N ARG A 35 -12.34 -9.94 -3.62
CA ARG A 35 -12.46 -11.37 -3.33
C ARG A 35 -13.21 -11.64 -2.03
N LEU A 36 -12.86 -10.92 -0.96
CA LEU A 36 -13.49 -11.09 0.36
C LEU A 36 -14.93 -10.60 0.37
N ALA A 37 -15.26 -9.53 -0.37
CA ALA A 37 -16.63 -9.06 -0.55
C ALA A 37 -17.53 -10.09 -1.25
N GLN A 38 -16.95 -10.96 -2.07
CA GLN A 38 -17.64 -12.09 -2.71
C GLN A 38 -17.64 -13.37 -1.85
N GLU A 39 -17.07 -13.33 -0.64
CA GLU A 39 -16.89 -14.50 0.24
C GLU A 39 -16.11 -15.66 -0.41
N ARG A 40 -15.26 -15.37 -1.40
CA ARG A 40 -14.51 -16.38 -2.15
C ARG A 40 -13.15 -16.68 -1.55
N THR A 41 -12.74 -17.94 -1.65
CA THR A 41 -11.41 -18.35 -1.18
C THR A 41 -10.32 -17.95 -2.18
N LEU A 42 -9.07 -17.86 -1.71
CA LEU A 42 -7.90 -17.69 -2.58
C LEU A 42 -7.82 -18.78 -3.66
N ARG A 43 -8.22 -20.02 -3.33
CA ARG A 43 -8.22 -21.15 -4.27
C ARG A 43 -9.20 -20.90 -5.41
N ASP A 44 -10.43 -20.52 -5.10
CA ASP A 44 -11.49 -20.32 -6.10
C ASP A 44 -11.12 -19.26 -7.14
N VAL A 45 -10.44 -18.19 -6.71
CA VAL A 45 -10.00 -17.11 -7.59
C VAL A 45 -8.75 -17.50 -8.36
N ALA A 46 -7.77 -18.16 -7.72
CA ALA A 46 -6.55 -18.60 -8.39
C ALA A 46 -6.85 -19.61 -9.52
N ASP A 47 -7.74 -20.57 -9.25
CA ASP A 47 -8.15 -21.57 -10.23
C ASP A 47 -8.87 -20.93 -11.43
N ALA A 48 -9.80 -20.01 -11.17
CA ALA A 48 -10.51 -19.25 -12.21
C ALA A 48 -9.58 -18.34 -13.03
N ALA A 49 -8.60 -17.71 -12.38
CA ALA A 49 -7.59 -16.87 -13.02
C ALA A 49 -6.46 -17.68 -13.69
N ARG A 50 -6.48 -19.03 -13.57
CA ARG A 50 -5.47 -19.94 -14.13
C ARG A 50 -4.04 -19.64 -13.66
N ILE A 51 -3.90 -19.20 -12.40
CA ILE A 51 -2.61 -18.95 -11.75
C ILE A 51 -2.50 -19.79 -10.46
N SER A 52 -1.29 -19.94 -9.93
CA SER A 52 -1.12 -20.70 -8.71
C SER A 52 -1.64 -19.92 -7.49
N LEU A 53 -2.24 -20.64 -6.54
CA LEU A 53 -2.69 -20.06 -5.25
C LEU A 53 -1.56 -19.32 -4.51
N PRO A 54 -0.33 -19.87 -4.38
CA PRO A 54 0.78 -19.13 -3.80
C PRO A 54 1.06 -17.82 -4.54
N TYR A 55 0.97 -17.80 -5.87
CA TYR A 55 1.23 -16.60 -6.65
C TYR A 55 0.16 -15.52 -6.43
N LEU A 56 -1.14 -15.86 -6.47
CA LEU A 56 -2.21 -14.92 -6.12
C LEU A 56 -2.05 -14.37 -4.70
N SER A 57 -1.65 -15.24 -3.77
CA SER A 57 -1.37 -14.90 -2.37
C SER A 57 -0.22 -13.88 -2.27
N GLU A 58 0.84 -14.00 -3.07
CA GLU A 58 1.90 -12.99 -3.14
C GLU A 58 1.41 -11.66 -3.73
N ILE A 59 0.56 -11.70 -4.76
CA ILE A 59 -0.02 -10.52 -5.42
C ILE A 59 -0.89 -9.73 -4.44
N GLU A 60 -1.81 -10.40 -3.74
CA GLU A 60 -2.71 -9.75 -2.75
C GLU A 60 -1.98 -9.09 -1.59
N ARG A 61 -0.72 -9.46 -1.35
CA ARG A 61 0.13 -8.88 -0.31
C ARG A 61 1.17 -7.91 -0.85
N GLY A 62 1.09 -7.55 -2.14
CA GLY A 62 2.01 -6.61 -2.75
C GLY A 62 3.46 -7.09 -2.80
N ARG A 63 3.70 -8.41 -2.81
CA ARG A 63 5.05 -8.99 -2.85
C ARG A 63 5.55 -9.25 -4.27
N LYS A 64 4.69 -9.12 -5.28
CA LYS A 64 5.02 -9.36 -6.68
C LYS A 64 4.47 -8.26 -7.58
N GLU A 65 5.27 -7.92 -8.58
CA GLU A 65 4.83 -7.17 -9.75
C GLU A 65 4.17 -8.17 -10.70
N ALA A 66 2.83 -8.14 -10.77
CA ALA A 66 2.09 -8.98 -11.71
C ALA A 66 2.12 -8.35 -13.11
N SER A 67 2.17 -9.19 -14.15
CA SER A 67 2.00 -8.68 -15.52
C SER A 67 0.57 -8.18 -15.75
N SER A 68 0.37 -7.39 -16.79
CA SER A 68 -0.95 -6.86 -17.13
C SER A 68 -1.94 -7.99 -17.46
N GLU A 69 -1.48 -9.08 -18.09
CA GLU A 69 -2.28 -10.26 -18.39
C GLU A 69 -2.74 -10.99 -17.12
N VAL A 70 -1.85 -11.12 -16.12
CA VAL A 70 -2.19 -11.74 -14.82
C VAL A 70 -3.21 -10.88 -14.07
N LEU A 71 -3.04 -9.56 -14.08
CA LEU A 71 -3.99 -8.64 -13.44
C LEU A 71 -5.36 -8.69 -14.14
N ALA A 72 -5.38 -8.73 -15.46
CA ALA A 72 -6.62 -8.88 -16.22
C ALA A 72 -7.32 -10.22 -15.90
N ALA A 73 -6.57 -11.32 -15.83
CA ALA A 73 -7.11 -12.63 -15.47
C ALA A 73 -7.68 -12.67 -14.05
N ALA A 74 -6.97 -12.08 -13.07
CA ALA A 74 -7.45 -11.99 -11.69
C ALA A 74 -8.68 -11.10 -11.54
N ALA A 75 -8.71 -9.94 -12.21
CA ALA A 75 -9.89 -9.08 -12.26
C ALA A 75 -11.09 -9.81 -12.88
N HIS A 76 -10.89 -10.46 -14.03
CA HIS A 76 -11.94 -11.21 -14.70
C HIS A 76 -12.46 -12.38 -13.86
N ALA A 77 -11.56 -13.09 -13.16
CA ALA A 77 -11.93 -14.13 -12.22
C ALA A 77 -12.84 -13.61 -11.10
N LEU A 78 -12.78 -12.32 -10.76
CA LEU A 78 -13.64 -11.62 -9.80
C LEU A 78 -14.86 -10.94 -10.45
N GLY A 79 -15.12 -11.17 -11.74
CA GLY A 79 -16.23 -10.53 -12.45
C GLY A 79 -16.00 -9.06 -12.78
N LEU A 80 -14.75 -8.60 -12.76
CA LEU A 80 -14.37 -7.21 -13.07
C LEU A 80 -13.65 -7.13 -14.42
N GLY A 81 -13.78 -5.99 -15.10
CA GLY A 81 -12.88 -5.62 -16.18
C GLY A 81 -11.55 -5.08 -15.63
N LEU A 82 -10.49 -5.11 -16.46
CA LEU A 82 -9.23 -4.47 -16.10
C LEU A 82 -9.41 -2.96 -15.83
N GLY A 83 -10.27 -2.29 -16.60
CA GLY A 83 -10.61 -0.87 -16.38
C GLY A 83 -11.20 -0.60 -14.99
N ASP A 84 -12.06 -1.50 -14.49
CA ASP A 84 -12.65 -1.37 -13.16
C ASP A 84 -11.57 -1.49 -12.07
N LEU A 85 -10.68 -2.49 -12.21
CA LEU A 85 -9.55 -2.67 -11.30
C LEU A 85 -8.66 -1.42 -11.26
N LEU A 86 -8.34 -0.85 -12.42
CA LEU A 86 -7.53 0.38 -12.52
C LEU A 86 -8.24 1.58 -11.87
N SER A 87 -9.55 1.74 -12.10
CA SER A 87 -10.35 2.82 -11.53
C SER A 87 -10.43 2.73 -10.00
N LEU A 88 -10.68 1.53 -9.48
CA LEU A 88 -10.70 1.24 -8.03
C LEU A 88 -9.33 1.52 -7.39
N THR A 89 -8.25 1.07 -8.04
CA THR A 89 -6.89 1.26 -7.54
C THR A 89 -6.47 2.74 -7.59
N GLY A 90 -6.79 3.45 -8.67
CA GLY A 90 -6.52 4.89 -8.78
C GLY A 90 -7.30 5.71 -7.76
N SER A 91 -8.53 5.30 -7.45
CA SER A 91 -9.33 5.91 -6.38
C SER A 91 -8.69 5.70 -5.01
N GLU A 92 -8.17 4.50 -4.73
CA GLU A 92 -7.43 4.23 -3.49
C GLU A 92 -6.13 5.04 -3.40
N LEU A 93 -5.34 5.09 -4.47
CA LEU A 93 -4.12 5.91 -4.54
C LEU A 93 -4.42 7.37 -4.21
N THR A 94 -5.47 7.92 -4.82
CA THR A 94 -5.90 9.31 -4.56
C THR A 94 -6.29 9.52 -3.10
N ARG A 95 -7.00 8.56 -2.48
CA ARG A 95 -7.35 8.64 -1.05
C ARG A 95 -6.11 8.63 -0.15
N GLN A 96 -5.19 7.70 -0.37
CA GLN A 96 -3.99 7.56 0.46
C GLN A 96 -3.06 8.75 0.33
N THR A 97 -2.83 9.22 -0.90
CA THR A 97 -1.99 10.42 -1.14
C THR A 97 -2.61 11.69 -0.56
N ALA A 98 -3.94 11.85 -0.61
CA ALA A 98 -4.62 12.95 0.07
C ALA A 98 -4.48 12.86 1.60
N ALA A 99 -4.56 11.67 2.18
CA ALA A 99 -4.36 11.47 3.62
C ALA A 99 -2.93 11.81 4.07
N VAL A 100 -1.92 11.37 3.32
CA VAL A 100 -0.51 11.71 3.54
C VAL A 100 -0.27 13.22 3.46
N ARG A 101 -0.88 13.91 2.49
CA ARG A 101 -0.78 15.37 2.38
C ARG A 101 -1.38 16.08 3.59
N ARG A 102 -2.50 15.59 4.13
CA ARG A 102 -3.13 16.16 5.33
C ARG A 102 -2.27 15.99 6.57
N THR A 103 -1.66 14.82 6.78
CA THR A 103 -0.77 14.59 7.94
C THR A 103 0.49 15.44 7.84
N ALA A 104 1.05 15.61 6.65
CA ALA A 104 2.19 16.50 6.43
C ALA A 104 1.87 17.99 6.63
N ALA A 105 0.63 18.41 6.37
CA ALA A 105 0.19 19.81 6.53
C ALA A 105 -0.22 20.18 7.97
N ALA A 106 -0.34 19.21 8.89
CA ALA A 106 -0.63 19.50 10.28
C ALA A 106 0.54 20.30 10.91
N PRO A 107 0.28 21.40 11.65
CA PRO A 107 1.33 22.22 12.20
C PRO A 107 2.14 21.40 13.21
N GLN A 108 3.43 21.21 12.90
CA GLN A 108 4.38 20.66 13.86
C GLN A 108 4.47 21.66 15.01
N HIS A 109 3.89 21.31 16.16
CA HIS A 109 3.90 22.13 17.36
C HIS A 109 5.36 22.46 17.72
N ARG A 110 5.83 23.66 17.35
CA ARG A 110 7.06 24.25 17.87
C ARG A 110 6.85 24.41 19.38
N GLY A 111 7.48 23.54 20.16
CA GLY A 111 7.43 23.59 21.61
C GLY A 111 7.88 24.96 22.15
N PRO A 112 7.38 25.37 23.32
CA PRO A 112 7.41 26.75 23.82
C PRO A 112 8.77 27.28 24.32
N TYR A 113 9.91 26.66 23.96
CA TYR A 113 11.19 26.92 24.63
C TYR A 113 12.28 27.60 23.77
N ASN A 114 11.94 28.29 22.67
CA ASN A 114 12.95 29.02 21.89
C ASN A 114 12.76 30.53 21.96
N GLY A 115 12.93 31.07 23.17
CA GLY A 115 12.74 32.49 23.47
C GLY A 115 13.41 32.93 24.76
N LEU A 116 14.72 32.69 24.90
CA LEU A 116 15.55 33.40 25.87
C LEU A 116 16.61 34.22 25.12
N CYS A 117 16.19 35.40 24.65
CA CYS A 117 17.09 36.55 24.53
C CYS A 117 17.01 37.32 25.86
N LEU A 118 17.86 36.95 26.82
CA LEU A 118 18.20 37.83 27.94
C LEU A 118 19.25 38.80 27.44
N ALA A 119 18.80 40.00 27.07
CA ALA A 119 19.65 41.17 27.09
C ALA A 119 19.91 41.53 28.55
N ALA A 120 21.20 41.62 28.91
CA ALA A 120 21.71 42.29 30.10
C ALA A 120 22.86 43.18 29.64
#